data_AF-A0A7S2BDD0-F1
#
_entry.id   AF-A0A7S2BDD0-F1
#
_cell.length_a   1.000
_cell.length_b   1.000
_cell.length_c   1.000
_cell.angle_alpha   90.00
_cell.angle_beta   90.00
_cell.angle_gamma   90.00
#
_symmetry.space_group_name_H-M   'P 1'
#
loop_
_entity.id
_entity.type
_entity.pdbx_description
1 polymer ?
#
loop_
_entity_poly.entity_id
_entity_poly.type
_entity_poly.pdbx_seq_one_letter_code
_entity_poly.pdbx_strand_id
1 'polypeptide(L)'
;GKRGSPLEGVLDRTLVASVHLDAQSEEKRVDRLRTCLAKARYLGIRELVIAGDMNTECLPGSCVAAILAASPKPTAADLARECASALRLSSDEAEDDEAP
;
A
#
# COMPACT_ATOMS: atom_id res chain seq x y z
N GLY A 1 23.40 -10.28 6.29
CA GLY A 1 22.32 -11.07 5.66
C GLY A 1 21.87 -10.36 4.40
N LYS A 2 21.95 -11.00 3.23
CA LYS A 2 21.44 -10.43 1.97
C LYS A 2 19.92 -10.33 2.08
N ARG A 3 19.39 -9.10 2.14
CA ARG A 3 17.95 -8.85 1.99
C ARG A 3 17.53 -9.36 0.62
N GLY A 4 16.55 -10.25 0.56
CA GLY A 4 16.07 -10.85 -0.69
C GLY A 4 15.72 -9.77 -1.72
N SER A 5 16.37 -9.82 -2.88
CA SER A 5 15.92 -9.07 -4.05
C SER A 5 14.66 -9.74 -4.62
N PRO A 6 13.73 -8.97 -5.20
CA PRO A 6 12.61 -9.55 -5.93
C PRO A 6 13.13 -10.47 -7.04
N LEU A 7 12.45 -11.59 -7.27
CA LEU A 7 12.62 -12.39 -8.48
C LEU A 7 11.92 -11.63 -9.62
N GLU A 8 12.66 -11.31 -10.67
CA GLU A 8 12.22 -10.47 -11.80
C GLU A 8 12.36 -11.28 -13.11
N GLY A 9 11.32 -11.27 -13.95
CA GLY A 9 11.32 -11.88 -15.29
C GLY A 9 10.73 -10.93 -16.32
N VAL A 10 11.37 -10.82 -17.49
CA VAL A 10 10.95 -9.91 -18.59
C VAL A 10 10.35 -10.74 -19.72
N LEU A 11 9.08 -10.50 -20.03
CA LEU A 11 8.37 -11.04 -21.19
C LEU A 11 8.04 -9.87 -22.11
N ASP A 12 8.76 -9.75 -23.22
CA ASP A 12 8.65 -8.60 -24.14
C ASP A 12 8.87 -7.24 -23.44
N ARG A 13 7.81 -6.43 -23.26
CA ARG A 13 7.83 -5.15 -22.51
C ARG A 13 7.08 -5.21 -21.17
N THR A 14 6.83 -6.42 -20.69
CA THR A 14 6.14 -6.68 -19.42
C THR A 14 7.16 -7.21 -18.40
N LEU A 15 7.20 -6.57 -17.23
CA LEU A 15 7.99 -7.03 -16.08
C LEU A 15 7.03 -7.62 -15.06
N VAL A 16 7.32 -8.85 -14.62
CA VAL A 16 6.65 -9.44 -13.46
C VAL A 16 7.60 -9.36 -12.28
N ALA A 17 7.17 -8.68 -11.22
CA ALA A 17 7.95 -8.47 -10.00
C ALA A 17 7.26 -9.11 -8.81
N SER A 18 7.96 -10.03 -8.14
CA SER A 18 7.52 -10.57 -6.86
C SER A 18 7.95 -9.67 -5.70
N VAL A 19 7.03 -9.23 -4.85
CA VAL A 19 7.32 -8.39 -3.67
C VAL A 19 6.90 -9.05 -2.37
N HIS A 20 7.62 -8.70 -1.31
CA HIS A 20 7.24 -8.90 0.08
C HIS A 20 7.56 -7.59 0.78
N LEU A 21 6.53 -6.78 1.04
CA LEU A 21 6.69 -5.46 1.65
C LEU A 21 6.75 -5.58 3.18
N ASP A 22 7.29 -4.55 3.85
CA ASP A 22 7.48 -4.58 5.31
C ASP A 22 6.13 -4.66 6.06
N ALA A 23 6.03 -5.56 7.05
CA ALA A 23 4.81 -5.73 7.84
C ALA A 23 4.52 -4.56 8.80
N GLN A 24 5.56 -3.87 9.26
CA GLN A 24 5.45 -2.97 10.41
C GLN A 24 5.55 -1.49 10.04
N SER A 25 6.13 -1.16 8.89
CA SER A 25 6.45 0.22 8.51
C SER A 25 5.89 0.57 7.13
N GLU A 26 4.93 1.48 7.10
CA GLU A 26 4.37 1.98 5.83
C GLU A 26 5.44 2.68 4.98
N GLU A 27 6.33 3.45 5.60
CA GLU A 27 7.47 4.09 4.92
C GLU A 27 8.31 3.06 4.16
N LYS A 28 8.71 1.96 4.82
CA LYS A 28 9.49 0.89 4.16
C LYS A 28 8.70 0.19 3.05
N ARG A 29 7.38 0.01 3.21
CA ARG A 29 6.52 -0.51 2.12
C ARG A 29 6.57 0.42 0.90
N VAL A 30 6.38 1.72 1.12
CA VAL A 30 6.41 2.76 0.09
C VAL A 30 7.76 2.80 -0.62
N ASP A 31 8.87 2.82 0.11
CA ASP A 31 10.21 2.88 -0.48
C ASP A 31 10.54 1.65 -1.33
N ARG A 32 10.13 0.47 -0.86
CA ARG A 32 10.32 -0.77 -1.63
C ARG A 32 9.50 -0.75 -2.90
N LEU A 33 8.25 -0.29 -2.83
CA LEU A 33 7.38 -0.15 -3.99
C LEU A 33 7.91 0.89 -4.99
N ARG A 34 8.36 2.06 -4.52
CA ARG A 34 9.01 3.09 -5.34
C ARG A 34 10.24 2.56 -6.06
N THR A 35 11.05 1.76 -5.38
CA THR A 35 12.23 1.12 -5.99
C THR A 35 11.83 0.18 -7.13
N CYS A 36 10.75 -0.60 -6.96
CA CYS A 36 10.23 -1.48 -8.01
C CYS A 36 9.75 -0.69 -9.23
N LEU A 37 8.97 0.37 -9.01
CA LEU A 37 8.49 1.27 -10.07
C LEU A 37 9.65 1.96 -10.82
N ALA A 38 10.65 2.45 -10.07
CA ALA A 38 11.82 3.12 -10.64
C ALA A 38 12.63 2.18 -11.54
N LYS A 39 12.79 0.91 -11.13
CA LYS A 39 13.43 -0.12 -11.95
C LYS A 39 12.67 -0.40 -13.24
N ALA A 40 11.35 -0.58 -13.17
CA ALA A 40 10.53 -0.81 -14.36
C ALA A 40 10.68 0.36 -15.35
N ARG A 41 10.63 1.61 -14.85
CA ARG A 41 10.84 2.81 -15.65
C ARG A 41 12.23 2.86 -16.29
N TYR A 42 13.28 2.55 -15.53
CA TYR A 42 14.66 2.52 -16.03
C TYR A 42 14.85 1.50 -17.15
N LEU A 43 14.20 0.34 -17.03
CA LEU A 43 14.25 -0.75 -18.01
C LEU A 43 13.36 -0.51 -19.26
N GLY A 44 12.63 0.61 -19.33
CA GLY A 44 11.74 0.92 -20.45
C GLY A 44 10.52 -0.02 -20.55
N ILE A 45 10.17 -0.63 -19.42
CA ILE A 45 9.01 -1.53 -19.29
C ILE A 45 7.73 -0.72 -19.44
N ARG A 46 6.80 -1.23 -20.24
CA ARG A 46 5.48 -0.60 -20.45
C ARG A 46 4.43 -1.14 -19.49
N GLU A 47 4.55 -2.40 -19.13
CA GLU A 47 3.59 -3.08 -18.26
C GLU A 47 4.33 -3.71 -17.08
N LEU A 48 3.90 -3.40 -15.87
CA LEU A 48 4.48 -3.95 -14.65
C LEU A 48 3.39 -4.70 -13.88
N VAL A 49 3.61 -5.99 -13.66
CA VAL A 49 2.78 -6.81 -12.79
C VAL A 49 3.51 -6.98 -11.47
N ILE A 50 2.96 -6.42 -10.40
CA ILE A 50 3.48 -6.57 -9.03
C ILE A 50 2.60 -7.59 -8.32
N ALA A 51 3.22 -8.67 -7.81
CA ALA A 51 2.51 -9.72 -7.09
C ALA A 51 3.30 -10.16 -5.85
N GLY A 52 2.58 -10.61 -4.81
CA GLY A 52 3.19 -11.12 -3.59
C GLY A 52 2.57 -10.50 -2.35
N ASP A 53 3.29 -10.57 -1.23
CA ASP A 53 2.80 -10.09 0.05
C ASP A 53 3.00 -8.56 0.15
N MET A 54 1.90 -7.83 0.09
CA MET A 54 1.92 -6.36 0.18
C MET A 54 1.97 -5.88 1.64
N ASN A 55 1.64 -6.72 2.61
CA ASN A 55 1.53 -6.34 4.03
C ASN A 55 0.73 -5.03 4.25
N THR A 56 -0.28 -4.82 3.42
CA THR A 56 -1.22 -3.70 3.50
C THR A 56 -2.52 -4.09 2.82
N GLU A 57 -3.63 -3.60 3.35
CA GLU A 57 -4.96 -3.81 2.80
C GLU A 57 -5.30 -2.85 1.65
N CYS A 58 -4.38 -1.92 1.33
CA CYS A 58 -4.57 -0.92 0.27
C CYS A 58 -5.85 -0.08 0.42
N LEU A 59 -6.26 0.18 1.66
CA LEU A 59 -7.46 0.96 1.98
C LEU A 59 -7.28 2.46 1.69
N PRO A 60 -8.40 3.21 1.53
CA PRO A 60 -8.40 4.67 1.46
C PRO A 60 -7.50 5.32 2.53
N GLY A 61 -6.61 6.20 2.10
CA GLY A 61 -5.67 6.91 2.98
C GLY A 61 -4.30 6.24 3.14
N SER A 62 -4.11 4.98 2.73
CA SER A 62 -2.77 4.37 2.70
C SER A 62 -1.89 4.97 1.61
N CYS A 63 -0.61 5.18 1.91
CA CYS A 63 0.37 5.63 0.93
C CYS A 63 0.58 4.62 -0.21
N VAL A 64 0.50 3.31 0.10
CA VAL A 64 0.63 2.25 -0.90
C VAL A 64 -0.57 2.26 -1.85
N ALA A 65 -1.78 2.43 -1.31
CA ALA A 65 -2.99 2.59 -2.10
C ALA A 65 -2.91 3.81 -3.02
N ALA A 66 -2.44 4.94 -2.51
CA ALA A 66 -2.27 6.17 -3.31
C ALA A 66 -1.22 6.03 -4.43
N ILE A 67 -0.23 5.15 -4.29
CA ILE A 67 0.78 4.88 -5.32
C ILE A 67 0.25 3.92 -6.39
N LEU A 68 -0.43 2.85 -5.97
CA LEU A 68 -0.89 1.79 -6.87
C LEU A 68 -2.16 2.18 -7.61
N ALA A 69 -3.04 2.91 -6.95
CA ALA A 69 -4.33 3.25 -7.48
C ALA A 69 -4.32 4.66 -8.04
N ALA A 70 -4.79 4.80 -9.28
CA ALA A 70 -5.49 6.00 -9.72
C ALA A 70 -6.87 6.14 -9.02
N SER A 71 -6.99 5.71 -7.76
CA SER A 71 -8.24 5.77 -7.02
C SER A 71 -8.62 7.22 -6.77
N PRO A 72 -9.92 7.55 -6.79
CA PRO A 72 -10.39 8.88 -6.43
C PRO A 72 -9.85 9.24 -5.05
N LYS A 73 -9.45 10.51 -4.89
CA LYS A 73 -8.97 11.03 -3.61
C LYS A 73 -10.02 10.71 -2.54
N PRO A 74 -9.65 10.05 -1.43
CA PRO A 74 -10.61 9.62 -0.42
C PRO A 74 -11.29 10.83 0.21
N THR A 75 -12.57 10.68 0.55
CA THR A 75 -13.32 11.72 1.27
C THR A 75 -12.94 11.73 2.75
N ALA A 76 -13.28 12.80 3.46
CA ALA A 76 -13.08 12.84 4.91
C ALA A 76 -13.84 11.73 5.65
N ALA A 77 -15.02 11.36 5.14
CA ALA A 77 -15.83 10.26 5.70
C ALA A 77 -15.15 8.90 5.50
N ASP A 78 -14.53 8.66 4.33
CA ASP A 78 -13.76 7.44 4.08
C ASP A 78 -12.59 7.32 5.07
N LEU A 79 -11.83 8.41 5.23
CA LEU A 79 -10.70 8.45 6.15
C LEU A 79 -11.14 8.21 7.60
N ALA A 80 -12.22 8.85 8.05
CA ALA A 80 -12.76 8.65 9.40
C ALA A 80 -13.17 7.19 9.64
N ARG A 81 -13.84 6.56 8.66
CA ARG A 81 -14.25 5.15 8.73
C ARG A 81 -13.04 4.21 8.83
N GLU A 82 -12.02 4.39 7.99
CA GLU A 82 -10.83 3.54 8.02
C GLU A 82 -10.00 3.76 9.29
N CYS A 83 -9.91 5.01 9.79
CA CYS A 83 -9.27 5.30 11.08
C CYS A 83 -10.00 4.63 12.25
N ALA A 84 -11.33 4.71 12.30
CA ALA A 84 -12.13 4.07 13.35
C ALA A 84 -11.95 2.55 13.35
N SER A 85 -11.98 1.95 12.15
CA SER A 85 -11.69 0.51 11.96
C SER A 85 -10.30 0.12 12.46
N ALA A 86 -9.27 0.89 12.08
CA ALA A 86 -7.88 0.63 12.49
C ALA A 86 -7.67 0.76 14.00
N LEU A 87 -8.36 1.71 14.63
CA LEU A 87 -8.36 1.90 16.08
C LEU A 87 -9.24 0.88 16.82
N ARG A 88 -9.98 0.04 16.09
CA ARG A 88 -10.96 -0.91 16.63
C ARG A 88 -12.01 -0.24 17.52
N LEU A 89 -12.37 1.00 17.18
CA LEU A 89 -13.48 1.68 17.84
C LEU A 89 -14.75 0.96 17.38
N SER A 90 -15.32 0.14 18.25
CA SER A 90 -16.65 -0.42 18.03
C SER A 90 -17.65 0.73 17.91
N SER A 91 -18.66 0.57 17.05
CA SER A 91 -19.76 1.52 16.86
C SER A 91 -20.53 1.89 18.14
N ASP A 92 -20.21 1.27 19.27
CA ASP A 92 -20.86 1.40 20.57
C ASP A 92 -20.19 2.43 21.51
N GLU A 93 -19.06 3.04 21.14
CA GLU A 93 -18.45 4.13 21.92
C GLU A 93 -19.05 5.51 21.58
N ALA A 94 -20.37 5.55 21.41
CA ALA A 94 -21.16 6.76 21.30
C ALA A 94 -22.10 6.89 22.51
N GLU A 95 -21.57 6.75 23.72
CA GLU A 95 -22.29 7.15 24.94
C GLU A 95 -21.37 7.97 25.85
N ASP A 96 -21.88 9.16 26.16
CA ASP A 96 -21.64 9.97 27.36
C ASP A 96 -20.27 10.63 27.56
N ASP A 97 -20.05 11.73 26.81
CA ASP A 97 -19.28 12.86 27.32
C ASP A 97 -20.24 14.06 27.54
N GLU A 98 -21.27 13.83 28.36
CA GLU A 98 -22.02 14.90 29.03
C GLU A 98 -21.86 14.73 30.54
N ALA A 99 -20.95 15.51 31.15
CA ALA A 99 -21.01 15.90 32.56
C ALA A 99 -19.98 17.00 32.88
N PRO A 100 -20.22 17.84 33.89
CA PRO A 100 -21.30 18.81 34.08
C PRO A 100 -20.82 20.27 33.93
#